data_AF-A0AA38RPE5-F1
#
_entry.id   AF-A0AA38RPE5-F1
#
_cell.length_a   1.000
_cell.length_b   1.000
_cell.length_c   1.000
_cell.angle_alpha   90.00
_cell.angle_beta   90.00
_cell.angle_gamma   90.00
#
_symmetry.space_group_name_H-M   'P 1'
#
loop_
_entity.id
_entity.type
_entity.pdbx_description
1 polymer ?
#
loop_
_entity_poly.entity_id
_entity_poly.type
_entity_poly.pdbx_seq_one_letter_code
_entity_poly.pdbx_strand_id
1 'polypeptide(L)'
;MKCNSFILLSLLDICMAQRWKLNGCDAFNKDQIKGAISEAVTMAGTALDVLKNNFQDEKVQLMVKHILGDDQQLQGKVDRAKGEPDSPAVRLQLFGNVNKYDKDESPFLGAPFIENTDLLIFCTNSNYEPSGAHTRNKAIGSLIPDEAAHVVDLCYNGIPAPNTELPMAITMSSDGLDNTKWKAAMDDWKNKGGQGNPPDMAPYIVPRPTKPNTMDLCTWYLNTLGGDGFLSIDDATIAKVQEQAFLEKLTGNNKAIDALVQSLAGTFGHELTHTNLGGKTVDNPATTGCYGWVCVGNLHDVNNADSIAQLGVCMHLFKKGFWVDADGKVQKI
;
A
#
# COMPACT_ATOMS: atom_id res chain seq x y z
N MET A 1 -5.14 -37.51 5.37
CA MET A 1 -6.20 -36.54 5.75
C MET A 1 -5.66 -35.13 5.59
N LYS A 2 -5.96 -34.43 4.48
CA LYS A 2 -5.48 -33.06 4.17
C LYS A 2 -6.61 -32.20 3.57
N CYS A 3 -7.83 -32.27 4.11
CA CYS A 3 -8.97 -31.48 3.60
C CYS A 3 -9.54 -30.46 4.59
N ASN A 4 -8.99 -30.31 5.80
CA ASN A 4 -9.56 -29.42 6.81
C ASN A 4 -8.94 -28.01 6.86
N SER A 5 -7.81 -27.75 6.18
CA SER A 5 -7.17 -26.42 6.21
C SER A 5 -7.73 -25.43 5.19
N PHE A 6 -8.23 -25.90 4.04
CA PHE A 6 -8.75 -25.01 2.99
C PHE A 6 -10.11 -24.41 3.32
N ILE A 7 -10.98 -25.14 4.03
CA ILE A 7 -12.33 -24.67 4.41
C ILE A 7 -12.26 -23.59 5.51
N LEU A 8 -11.23 -23.63 6.36
CA LEU A 8 -11.02 -22.64 7.43
C LEU A 8 -10.51 -21.29 6.92
N LEU A 9 -9.72 -21.26 5.84
CA LEU A 9 -9.27 -20.01 5.20
C LEU A 9 -10.43 -19.29 4.51
N SER A 10 -11.27 -20.00 3.76
CA SER A 10 -12.42 -19.40 3.07
C SER A 10 -13.50 -18.85 4.02
N LEU A 11 -13.62 -19.39 5.23
CA LEU A 11 -14.56 -18.89 6.25
C LEU A 11 -14.03 -17.65 6.99
N LEU A 12 -12.70 -17.47 7.05
CA LEU A 12 -12.09 -16.25 7.57
C LEU A 12 -12.25 -15.08 6.58
N ASP A 13 -12.15 -15.33 5.27
CA ASP A 13 -12.34 -14.31 4.24
C ASP A 13 -13.73 -13.66 4.27
N ILE A 14 -14.78 -14.42 4.58
CA ILE A 14 -16.18 -13.93 4.61
C ILE A 14 -16.43 -12.98 5.79
N CYS A 15 -15.78 -13.19 6.94
CA CYS A 15 -15.93 -12.32 8.12
C CYS A 15 -15.17 -10.99 7.98
N MET A 16 -14.14 -10.92 7.12
CA MET A 16 -13.33 -9.71 6.92
C MET A 16 -13.92 -8.76 5.87
N ALA A 17 -14.57 -9.30 4.83
CA ALA A 17 -15.24 -8.48 3.80
C ALA A 17 -16.45 -7.66 4.32
N GLN A 18 -16.93 -7.94 5.53
CA GLN A 18 -18.02 -7.19 6.18
C GLN A 18 -17.56 -5.91 6.91
N ARG A 19 -16.26 -5.62 6.99
CA ARG A 19 -15.73 -4.56 7.88
C ARG A 19 -15.32 -3.26 7.20
N TRP A 20 -15.15 -3.25 5.87
CA TRP A 20 -14.73 -2.04 5.15
C TRP A 20 -15.93 -1.17 4.78
N LYS A 21 -15.90 0.10 5.23
CA LYS A 21 -16.93 1.09 4.89
C LYS A 21 -16.61 1.75 3.54
N LEU A 22 -17.29 1.27 2.49
CA LEU A 22 -17.23 1.80 1.14
C LEU A 22 -18.33 2.84 0.91
N ASN A 23 -17.98 4.09 0.59
CA ASN A 23 -18.91 5.19 0.38
C ASN A 23 -18.93 5.60 -1.10
N GLY A 24 -20.13 5.69 -1.68
CA GLY A 24 -20.31 6.06 -3.09
C GLY A 24 -19.76 5.05 -4.09
N CYS A 25 -19.45 3.83 -3.66
CA CYS A 25 -18.90 2.79 -4.52
C CYS A 25 -19.97 1.95 -5.25
N ASP A 26 -21.26 2.29 -5.13
CA ASP A 26 -22.38 1.51 -5.70
C ASP A 26 -22.38 1.45 -7.22
N ALA A 27 -21.83 2.48 -7.87
CA ALA A 27 -21.65 2.51 -9.32
C ALA A 27 -20.51 1.60 -9.80
N PHE A 28 -19.74 1.03 -8.88
CA PHE A 28 -18.61 0.15 -9.14
C PHE A 28 -18.88 -1.22 -8.52
N ASN A 29 -18.14 -2.24 -8.94
CA ASN A 29 -18.29 -3.58 -8.38
C ASN A 29 -17.70 -3.63 -6.95
N LYS A 30 -18.54 -3.32 -5.95
CA LYS A 30 -18.16 -3.29 -4.53
C LYS A 30 -17.50 -4.58 -4.06
N ASP A 31 -17.94 -5.73 -4.56
CA ASP A 31 -17.39 -7.02 -4.16
C ASP A 31 -15.98 -7.21 -4.69
N GLN A 32 -15.68 -6.74 -5.90
CA GLN A 32 -14.31 -6.71 -6.43
C GLN A 32 -13.41 -5.77 -5.61
N ILE A 33 -13.91 -4.59 -5.22
CA ILE A 33 -13.15 -3.67 -4.36
C ILE A 33 -12.82 -4.34 -3.01
N LYS A 34 -13.80 -4.99 -2.38
CA LYS A 34 -13.58 -5.74 -1.14
C LYS A 34 -12.60 -6.90 -1.32
N GLY A 35 -12.71 -7.64 -2.42
CA GLY A 35 -11.79 -8.71 -2.78
C GLY A 35 -10.36 -8.21 -2.90
N ALA A 36 -10.16 -7.08 -3.59
CA ALA A 36 -8.85 -6.47 -3.76
C ALA A 36 -8.24 -5.98 -2.43
N ILE A 37 -9.04 -5.42 -1.51
CA ILE A 37 -8.56 -5.07 -0.17
C ILE A 37 -8.13 -6.34 0.59
N SER A 38 -8.95 -7.40 0.56
CA SER A 38 -8.63 -8.67 1.21
C SER A 38 -7.35 -9.29 0.66
N GLU A 39 -7.17 -9.21 -0.66
CA GLU A 39 -5.96 -9.66 -1.33
C GLU A 39 -4.74 -8.81 -0.93
N ALA A 40 -4.85 -7.48 -0.88
CA ALA A 40 -3.77 -6.60 -0.40
C ALA A 40 -3.28 -6.97 1.00
N VAL A 41 -4.21 -7.22 1.92
CA VAL A 41 -3.89 -7.63 3.29
C VAL A 41 -3.25 -9.03 3.31
N THR A 42 -3.75 -9.94 2.48
CA THR A 42 -3.19 -11.29 2.30
C THR A 42 -1.77 -11.26 1.73
N MET A 43 -1.52 -10.39 0.75
CA MET A 43 -0.19 -10.18 0.17
C MET A 43 0.80 -9.71 1.22
N ALA A 44 0.43 -8.73 2.05
CA ALA A 44 1.30 -8.25 3.11
C ALA A 44 1.59 -9.32 4.18
N GLY A 45 0.58 -10.12 4.56
CA GLY A 45 0.78 -11.28 5.43
C GLY A 45 1.69 -12.35 4.82
N THR A 46 1.54 -12.62 3.51
CA THR A 46 2.41 -13.53 2.76
C THR A 46 3.84 -13.00 2.71
N ALA A 47 4.02 -11.70 2.49
CA ALA A 47 5.32 -11.08 2.46
C ALA A 47 6.04 -11.19 3.80
N LEU A 48 5.33 -10.97 4.90
CA LEU A 48 5.88 -11.20 6.24
C LEU A 48 6.32 -12.66 6.44
N ASP A 49 5.50 -13.63 6.03
CA ASP A 49 5.83 -15.08 6.11
C ASP A 49 7.11 -15.40 5.33
N VAL A 50 7.18 -14.98 4.07
CA VAL A 50 8.34 -15.23 3.19
C VAL A 50 9.59 -14.54 3.73
N LEU A 51 9.50 -13.29 4.20
CA LEU A 51 10.66 -12.58 4.78
C LEU A 51 11.13 -13.19 6.11
N LYS A 52 10.27 -13.93 6.84
CA LYS A 52 10.69 -14.62 8.06
C LYS A 52 11.27 -16.00 7.77
N ASN A 53 10.65 -16.73 6.86
CA ASN A 53 10.90 -18.17 6.70
C ASN A 53 11.73 -18.51 5.45
N ASN A 54 11.83 -17.59 4.50
CA ASN A 54 12.47 -17.81 3.21
C ASN A 54 13.45 -16.69 2.84
N PHE A 55 13.84 -15.81 3.78
CA PHE A 55 14.76 -14.71 3.47
C PHE A 55 16.09 -15.20 2.87
N GLN A 56 16.58 -16.38 3.26
CA GLN A 56 17.84 -16.94 2.74
C GLN A 56 17.70 -17.60 1.35
N ASP A 57 16.50 -17.67 0.78
CA ASP A 57 16.29 -18.17 -0.58
C ASP A 57 16.92 -17.23 -1.61
N GLU A 58 17.57 -17.80 -2.63
CA GLU A 58 18.30 -17.03 -3.66
C GLU A 58 17.37 -16.03 -4.38
N LYS A 59 16.16 -16.45 -4.76
CA LYS A 59 15.23 -15.60 -5.51
C LYS A 59 14.62 -14.53 -4.61
N VAL A 60 14.35 -14.86 -3.35
CA VAL A 60 13.93 -13.88 -2.35
C VAL A 60 15.03 -12.83 -2.14
N GLN A 61 16.28 -13.24 -1.96
CA GLN A 61 17.42 -12.32 -1.83
C GLN A 61 17.55 -11.39 -3.04
N LEU A 62 17.45 -11.91 -4.26
CA LEU A 62 17.55 -11.11 -5.48
C LEU A 62 16.47 -10.01 -5.53
N MET A 63 15.20 -10.37 -5.29
CA MET A 63 14.11 -9.40 -5.28
C MET A 63 14.24 -8.37 -4.15
N VAL A 64 14.58 -8.82 -2.93
CA VAL A 64 14.72 -7.93 -1.79
C VAL A 64 15.89 -6.96 -1.97
N LYS A 65 17.03 -7.43 -2.47
CA LYS A 65 18.20 -6.59 -2.76
C LYS A 65 17.93 -5.57 -3.86
N HIS A 66 17.15 -5.93 -4.87
CA HIS A 66 16.69 -4.95 -5.87
C HIS A 66 15.89 -3.83 -5.21
N ILE A 67 14.90 -4.18 -4.39
CA ILE A 67 13.96 -3.20 -3.81
C ILE A 67 14.60 -2.37 -2.67
N LEU A 68 15.41 -3.00 -1.81
CA LEU A 68 15.94 -2.40 -0.57
C LEU A 68 17.45 -2.13 -0.61
N GLY A 69 18.12 -2.49 -1.70
CA GLY A 69 19.57 -2.33 -1.88
C GLY A 69 20.38 -3.50 -1.32
N ASP A 70 21.57 -3.73 -1.87
CA ASP A 70 22.54 -4.74 -1.41
C ASP A 70 23.67 -4.08 -0.61
N ASP A 71 23.30 -3.45 0.51
CA ASP A 71 24.23 -2.75 1.40
C ASP A 71 24.26 -3.38 2.79
N GLN A 72 25.20 -2.92 3.63
CA GLN A 72 25.36 -3.42 5.00
C GLN A 72 24.12 -3.19 5.90
N GLN A 73 23.17 -2.35 5.47
CA GLN A 73 21.93 -2.03 6.18
C GLN A 73 20.75 -2.89 5.72
N LEU A 74 20.94 -3.78 4.73
CA LEU A 74 19.86 -4.60 4.16
C LEU A 74 19.04 -5.31 5.25
N GLN A 75 19.69 -5.95 6.23
CA GLN A 75 19.00 -6.64 7.32
C GLN A 75 18.12 -5.67 8.13
N GLY A 76 18.63 -4.49 8.49
CA GLY A 76 17.87 -3.47 9.21
C GLY A 76 16.70 -2.92 8.40
N LYS A 77 16.85 -2.80 7.07
CA LYS A 77 15.74 -2.42 6.17
C LYS A 77 14.68 -3.53 6.12
N VAL A 78 15.07 -4.79 6.07
CA VAL A 78 14.14 -5.94 6.10
C VAL A 78 13.42 -6.04 7.44
N ASP A 79 14.11 -5.82 8.55
CA ASP A 79 13.49 -5.81 9.90
C ASP A 79 12.46 -4.68 10.04
N ARG A 80 12.76 -3.51 9.45
CA ARG A 80 11.81 -2.40 9.30
C ARG A 80 10.65 -2.73 8.36
N ALA A 81 10.87 -3.43 7.25
CA ALA A 81 9.77 -3.85 6.38
C ALA A 81 8.82 -4.82 7.10
N LYS A 82 9.36 -5.76 7.88
CA LYS A 82 8.58 -6.70 8.71
C LYS A 82 7.80 -5.97 9.80
N GLY A 83 8.37 -4.95 10.43
CA GLY A 83 7.81 -4.26 11.58
C GLY A 83 8.14 -4.93 12.92
N GLU A 84 9.35 -5.50 13.05
CA GLU A 84 9.81 -6.14 14.29
C GLU A 84 9.79 -5.15 15.49
N PRO A 85 9.64 -5.62 16.75
CA PRO A 85 9.34 -4.78 17.92
C PRO A 85 10.32 -3.64 18.20
N ASP A 86 11.59 -3.82 17.83
CA ASP A 86 12.65 -2.84 18.02
C ASP A 86 12.83 -1.92 16.79
N SER A 87 11.94 -2.07 15.81
CA SER A 87 11.97 -1.36 14.55
C SER A 87 10.84 -0.33 14.50
N PRO A 88 11.14 0.98 14.48
CA PRO A 88 10.14 2.05 14.59
C PRO A 88 9.21 2.20 13.36
N ALA A 89 9.21 1.22 12.45
CA ALA A 89 8.51 1.27 11.18
C ALA A 89 7.63 0.03 11.05
N VAL A 90 6.41 0.07 11.60
CA VAL A 90 5.49 -1.06 11.48
C VAL A 90 4.83 -1.04 10.11
N ARG A 91 5.18 -1.96 9.21
CA ARG A 91 4.72 -1.93 7.80
C ARG A 91 3.97 -3.19 7.37
N LEU A 92 4.59 -4.36 7.33
CA LEU A 92 3.92 -5.60 6.90
C LEU A 92 3.17 -6.33 8.02
N GLN A 93 3.70 -6.30 9.27
CA GLN A 93 3.08 -6.97 10.41
C GLN A 93 1.69 -6.43 10.76
N LEU A 94 1.43 -5.13 10.58
CA LEU A 94 0.10 -4.57 10.87
C LEU A 94 -0.96 -5.03 9.88
N PHE A 95 -0.65 -5.19 8.60
CA PHE A 95 -1.58 -5.82 7.65
C PHE A 95 -1.84 -7.29 7.99
N GLY A 96 -0.80 -8.04 8.38
CA GLY A 96 -0.99 -9.38 8.94
C GLY A 96 -1.89 -9.41 10.18
N ASN A 97 -1.92 -8.32 10.96
CA ASN A 97 -2.81 -8.15 12.10
C ASN A 97 -4.21 -7.66 11.71
N VAL A 98 -4.40 -6.90 10.61
CA VAL A 98 -5.71 -6.62 9.99
C VAL A 98 -6.49 -7.92 9.78
N ASN A 99 -5.80 -9.00 9.40
CA ASN A 99 -6.37 -10.35 9.29
C ASN A 99 -6.74 -11.03 10.62
N LYS A 100 -6.25 -10.53 11.75
CA LYS A 100 -6.45 -11.07 13.11
C LYS A 100 -7.31 -10.18 14.01
N TYR A 101 -7.82 -9.03 13.56
CA TYR A 101 -8.66 -8.14 14.37
C TYR A 101 -10.07 -8.68 14.66
N ASP A 102 -10.22 -9.99 14.74
CA ASP A 102 -11.27 -10.65 15.50
C ASP A 102 -10.61 -11.24 16.76
N LYS A 103 -10.38 -10.41 17.80
CA LYS A 103 -10.65 -10.70 19.23
C LYS A 103 -9.72 -10.12 20.30
N ASP A 104 -8.51 -9.66 20.02
CA ASP A 104 -7.62 -9.27 21.13
C ASP A 104 -7.19 -7.80 21.10
N GLU A 105 -7.33 -7.17 22.27
CA GLU A 105 -6.76 -5.86 22.61
C GLU A 105 -5.29 -5.83 22.15
N SER A 106 -4.94 -4.86 21.29
CA SER A 106 -3.53 -4.60 21.04
C SER A 106 -2.87 -4.25 22.38
N PRO A 107 -1.79 -4.94 22.79
CA PRO A 107 -1.11 -4.64 24.04
C PRO A 107 -0.49 -3.24 24.06
N PHE A 108 -0.41 -2.57 22.91
CA PHE A 108 0.04 -1.18 22.80
C PHE A 108 -1.08 -0.16 23.05
N LEU A 109 -2.36 -0.55 22.97
CA LEU A 109 -3.48 0.40 22.82
C LEU A 109 -4.63 0.19 23.83
N GLY A 110 -4.56 -0.87 24.65
CA GLY A 110 -5.32 -0.98 25.91
C GLY A 110 -6.85 -0.94 25.80
N ALA A 111 -7.39 -1.16 24.61
CA ALA A 111 -8.80 -1.37 24.32
C ALA A 111 -8.90 -1.99 22.92
N PRO A 112 -9.96 -2.76 22.62
CA PRO A 112 -10.18 -3.27 21.28
C PRO A 112 -10.46 -2.08 20.34
N PHE A 113 -9.81 -2.08 19.16
CA PHE A 113 -10.14 -1.20 18.05
C PHE A 113 -11.52 -1.59 17.53
N ILE A 114 -12.59 -1.10 18.18
CA ILE A 114 -13.98 -1.44 17.86
C ILE A 114 -14.75 -0.24 17.31
N GLU A 115 -14.24 0.50 16.34
CA GLU A 115 -15.17 1.22 15.46
C GLU A 115 -14.74 1.08 14.00
N ASN A 116 -15.73 0.94 13.11
CA ASN A 116 -15.61 0.87 11.65
C ASN A 116 -15.10 2.21 11.04
N THR A 117 -14.06 2.79 11.64
CA THR A 117 -13.61 4.18 11.54
C THR A 117 -12.11 4.33 11.35
N ASP A 118 -11.32 3.26 11.22
CA ASP A 118 -9.86 3.42 11.04
C ASP A 118 -9.47 3.76 9.60
N LEU A 119 -10.25 3.26 8.61
CA LEU A 119 -10.11 3.60 7.20
C LEU A 119 -11.50 3.72 6.56
N LEU A 120 -11.77 4.87 5.95
CA LEU A 120 -12.94 5.10 5.12
C LEU A 120 -12.52 5.14 3.65
N ILE A 121 -13.21 4.37 2.82
CA ILE A 121 -12.91 4.31 1.38
C ILE A 121 -14.04 4.99 0.61
N PHE A 122 -13.67 5.85 -0.34
CA PHE A 122 -14.60 6.62 -1.16
C PHE A 122 -14.32 6.37 -2.64
N CYS A 123 -15.36 6.14 -3.44
CA CYS A 123 -15.25 6.03 -4.90
C CYS A 123 -15.85 7.23 -5.65
N THR A 124 -16.26 8.25 -4.90
CA THR A 124 -16.84 9.51 -5.41
C THR A 124 -16.33 10.65 -4.54
N ASN A 125 -16.38 11.87 -5.06
CA ASN A 125 -16.00 13.09 -4.33
C ASN A 125 -16.95 13.45 -3.17
N SER A 126 -17.84 12.53 -2.76
CA SER A 126 -18.83 12.75 -1.71
C SER A 126 -18.22 13.06 -0.34
N ASN A 127 -16.92 12.83 -0.14
CA ASN A 127 -16.20 13.22 1.07
C ASN A 127 -15.75 14.70 1.08
N TYR A 128 -15.86 15.41 -0.04
CA TYR A 128 -15.36 16.78 -0.17
C TYR A 128 -16.51 17.79 -0.24
N GLU A 129 -16.26 18.99 0.29
CA GLU A 129 -17.20 20.11 0.20
C GLU A 129 -16.44 21.45 0.05
N PRO A 130 -17.01 22.45 -0.65
CA PRO A 130 -16.46 23.80 -0.66
C PRO A 130 -16.53 24.43 0.74
N SER A 131 -15.47 25.13 1.15
CA SER A 131 -15.39 25.87 2.41
C SER A 131 -14.68 27.20 2.18
N GLY A 132 -15.45 28.21 1.77
CA GLY A 132 -14.92 29.51 1.35
C GLY A 132 -14.13 29.38 0.04
N ALA A 133 -12.87 29.82 0.03
CA ALA A 133 -11.97 29.66 -1.11
C ALA A 133 -11.26 28.30 -1.16
N HIS A 134 -11.47 27.44 -0.16
CA HIS A 134 -10.77 26.17 -0.01
C HIS A 134 -11.72 24.97 -0.12
N THR A 135 -11.13 23.78 -0.23
CA THR A 135 -11.87 22.51 -0.16
C THR A 135 -11.70 21.90 1.23
N ARG A 136 -12.76 21.28 1.76
CA ARG A 136 -12.77 20.57 3.04
C ARG A 136 -13.02 19.09 2.83
N ASN A 137 -12.22 18.24 3.47
CA ASN A 137 -12.49 16.82 3.61
C ASN A 137 -13.38 16.61 4.85
N LYS A 138 -14.60 16.11 4.66
CA LYS A 138 -15.64 15.98 5.69
C LYS A 138 -15.31 14.90 6.70
N ALA A 139 -14.78 13.76 6.26
CA ALA A 139 -14.46 12.63 7.12
C ALA A 139 -13.37 12.97 8.15
N ILE A 140 -12.33 13.70 7.75
CA ILE A 140 -11.29 14.17 8.67
C ILE A 140 -11.59 15.56 9.24
N GLY A 141 -12.63 16.23 8.74
CA GLY A 141 -13.08 17.54 9.18
C GLY A 141 -12.08 18.69 9.01
N SER A 142 -11.13 18.57 8.08
CA SER A 142 -10.04 19.53 7.86
C SER A 142 -10.08 20.15 6.46
N LEU A 143 -9.61 21.39 6.34
CA LEU A 143 -9.30 21.98 5.03
C LEU A 143 -8.13 21.23 4.41
N ILE A 144 -8.19 21.01 3.09
CA ILE A 144 -7.07 20.46 2.33
C ILE A 144 -6.31 21.60 1.63
N PRO A 145 -4.98 21.54 1.52
CA PRO A 145 -4.19 22.50 0.74
C PRO A 145 -4.65 22.57 -0.71
N ASP A 146 -4.45 23.71 -1.37
CA ASP A 146 -4.90 23.93 -2.75
C ASP A 146 -4.24 22.94 -3.74
N GLU A 147 -2.98 22.56 -3.50
CA GLU A 147 -2.29 21.54 -4.30
C GLU A 147 -2.97 20.16 -4.14
N ALA A 148 -3.38 19.81 -2.93
CA ALA A 148 -4.13 18.57 -2.67
C ALA A 148 -5.55 18.63 -3.27
N ALA A 149 -6.18 19.81 -3.27
CA ALA A 149 -7.49 20.01 -3.90
C ALA A 149 -7.41 19.78 -5.42
N HIS A 150 -6.32 20.21 -6.07
CA HIS A 150 -6.09 19.92 -7.48
C HIS A 150 -5.94 18.41 -7.75
N VAL A 151 -5.18 17.69 -6.92
CA VAL A 151 -5.04 16.22 -7.05
C VAL A 151 -6.39 15.51 -6.85
N VAL A 152 -7.21 15.97 -5.89
CA VAL A 152 -8.58 15.47 -5.68
C VAL A 152 -9.45 15.71 -6.92
N ASP A 153 -9.36 16.88 -7.54
CA ASP A 153 -10.08 17.17 -8.79
C ASP A 153 -9.65 16.23 -9.92
N LEU A 154 -8.34 16.01 -10.11
CA LEU A 154 -7.81 15.05 -11.07
C LEU A 154 -8.29 13.61 -10.79
N CYS A 155 -8.43 13.22 -9.53
CA CYS A 155 -8.88 11.87 -9.15
C CYS A 155 -10.32 11.57 -9.58
N TYR A 156 -11.23 12.55 -9.49
CA TYR A 156 -12.64 12.34 -9.80
C TYR A 156 -13.07 12.86 -11.18
N ASN A 157 -12.45 13.93 -11.64
CA ASN A 157 -12.81 14.62 -12.89
C ASN A 157 -11.70 14.51 -13.96
N GLY A 158 -10.54 13.97 -13.62
CA GLY A 158 -9.45 13.77 -14.58
C GLY A 158 -9.85 12.83 -15.71
N ILE A 159 -9.41 13.19 -16.92
CA ILE A 159 -9.59 12.39 -18.11
C ILE A 159 -8.21 11.83 -18.47
N PRO A 160 -8.03 10.49 -18.48
CA PRO A 160 -6.77 9.88 -18.91
C PRO A 160 -6.40 10.35 -20.31
N ALA A 161 -5.26 11.02 -20.42
CA ALA A 161 -4.68 11.45 -21.69
C ALA A 161 -3.31 10.77 -21.87
N PRO A 162 -2.87 10.53 -23.12
CA PRO A 162 -1.54 9.97 -23.37
C PRO A 162 -0.46 10.78 -22.64
N ASN A 163 0.44 10.09 -21.93
CA ASN A 163 1.55 10.68 -21.17
C ASN A 163 1.15 11.60 -20.00
N THR A 164 -0.10 11.51 -19.51
CA THR A 164 -0.51 12.21 -18.29
C THR A 164 -0.56 11.24 -17.13
N GLU A 165 0.23 11.50 -16.09
CA GLU A 165 0.15 10.78 -14.82
C GLU A 165 -1.05 11.31 -14.03
N LEU A 166 -2.04 10.44 -13.79
CA LEU A 166 -3.18 10.73 -12.94
C LEU A 166 -3.07 9.87 -11.67
N PRO A 167 -3.51 10.38 -10.50
CA PRO A 167 -3.55 9.58 -9.29
C PRO A 167 -4.53 8.41 -9.47
N MET A 168 -4.12 7.20 -9.08
CA MET A 168 -5.01 6.02 -9.05
C MET A 168 -5.85 5.99 -7.78
N ALA A 169 -5.26 6.47 -6.68
CA ALA A 169 -5.91 6.67 -5.40
C ALA A 169 -5.25 7.84 -4.66
N ILE A 170 -5.90 8.29 -3.58
CA ILE A 170 -5.38 9.32 -2.68
C ILE A 170 -5.60 8.82 -1.26
N THR A 171 -4.55 8.75 -0.46
CA THR A 171 -4.67 8.47 0.98
C THR A 171 -4.41 9.72 1.82
N MET A 172 -5.32 10.02 2.74
CA MET A 172 -5.13 11.03 3.78
C MET A 172 -5.05 10.34 5.14
N SER A 173 -3.93 10.53 5.83
CA SER A 173 -3.74 9.93 7.15
C SER A 173 -4.66 10.58 8.19
N SER A 174 -5.00 9.80 9.21
CA SER A 174 -5.82 10.26 10.33
C SER A 174 -5.07 11.16 11.32
N ASP A 175 -5.76 11.64 12.35
CA ASP A 175 -5.15 12.33 13.52
C ASP A 175 -4.44 11.40 14.50
N GLY A 176 -4.30 10.11 14.15
CA GLY A 176 -3.55 9.11 14.92
C GLY A 176 -2.05 9.39 15.01
N LEU A 177 -1.57 10.51 14.45
CA LEU A 177 -0.24 11.06 14.68
C LEU A 177 -0.35 12.54 15.00
N ASP A 178 0.40 12.98 16.01
CA ASP A 178 0.65 14.39 16.23
C ASP A 178 1.59 14.93 15.13
N ASN A 179 1.01 15.24 13.96
CA ASN A 179 1.76 15.67 12.77
C ASN A 179 2.61 16.92 13.04
N THR A 180 2.19 17.80 13.96
CA THR A 180 2.98 18.97 14.35
C THR A 180 4.28 18.55 15.01
N LYS A 181 4.21 17.68 16.03
CA LYS A 181 5.41 17.18 16.71
C LYS A 181 6.26 16.28 15.83
N TRP A 182 5.63 15.41 15.03
CA TRP A 182 6.34 14.54 14.10
C TRP A 182 7.09 15.34 13.04
N LYS A 183 6.44 16.32 12.41
CA LYS A 183 7.08 17.19 11.41
C LYS A 183 8.26 17.93 12.03
N ALA A 184 8.11 18.47 13.25
CA ALA A 184 9.22 19.13 13.94
C ALA A 184 10.40 18.18 14.19
N ALA A 185 10.15 16.93 14.57
CA ALA A 185 11.20 15.92 14.76
C ALA A 185 11.88 15.53 13.43
N MET A 186 11.09 15.36 12.37
CA MET A 186 11.61 15.07 11.02
C MET A 186 12.41 16.23 10.45
N ASP A 187 11.96 17.47 10.63
CA ASP A 187 12.66 18.67 10.17
C ASP A 187 13.98 18.85 10.94
N ASP A 188 14.01 18.59 12.26
CA ASP A 188 15.24 18.55 13.05
C ASP A 188 16.24 17.48 12.54
N TRP A 189 15.75 16.27 12.25
CA TRP A 189 16.58 15.21 11.66
C TRP A 189 17.16 15.59 10.29
N LYS A 190 16.33 16.17 9.41
CA LYS A 190 16.77 16.68 8.10
C LYS A 190 17.80 17.80 8.24
N ASN A 191 17.58 18.74 9.16
CA ASN A 191 18.49 19.86 9.43
C ASN A 191 19.86 19.38 9.98
N LYS A 192 19.91 18.20 10.60
CA LYS A 192 21.15 17.52 11.02
C LYS A 192 21.79 16.69 9.90
N GLY A 193 21.37 16.88 8.65
CA GLY A 193 21.92 16.21 7.47
C GLY A 193 21.36 14.80 7.24
N GLY A 194 20.27 14.41 7.91
CA GLY A 194 19.61 13.12 7.71
C GLY A 194 20.50 11.91 8.02
N GLN A 195 21.53 12.08 8.86
CA GLN A 195 22.44 11.00 9.21
C GLN A 195 21.83 10.12 10.31
N GLY A 196 21.88 8.80 10.12
CA GLY A 196 21.31 7.81 11.05
C GLY A 196 19.85 7.49 10.77
N ASN A 197 19.20 6.79 11.69
CA ASN A 197 17.79 6.45 11.55
C ASN A 197 16.90 7.70 11.68
N PRO A 198 15.81 7.81 10.90
CA PRO A 198 14.79 8.82 11.17
C PRO A 198 14.22 8.65 12.58
N PRO A 199 13.67 9.72 13.18
CA PRO A 199 13.05 9.65 14.50
C PRO A 199 12.00 8.54 14.57
N ASP A 200 11.87 7.91 15.73
CA ASP A 200 10.82 6.92 15.96
C ASP A 200 9.45 7.60 15.89
N MET A 201 8.51 6.99 15.17
CA MET A 201 7.14 7.50 15.06
C MET A 201 6.32 7.19 16.32
N ALA A 202 6.64 6.10 17.04
CA ALA A 202 5.87 5.60 18.17
C ALA A 202 5.54 6.67 19.25
N PRO A 203 6.47 7.58 19.65
CA PRO A 203 6.19 8.62 20.64
C PRO A 203 5.16 9.66 20.18
N TYR A 204 4.88 9.73 18.89
CA TYR A 204 3.98 10.71 18.28
C TYR A 204 2.63 10.11 17.89
N ILE A 205 2.46 8.79 18.02
CA ILE A 205 1.20 8.10 17.76
C ILE A 205 0.19 8.53 18.83
N VAL A 206 -0.97 9.00 18.38
CA VAL A 206 -2.09 9.33 19.27
C VAL A 206 -2.82 8.02 19.59
N PRO A 207 -2.86 7.56 20.85
CA PRO A 207 -3.38 6.23 21.21
C PRO A 207 -4.86 6.01 20.89
N ARG A 208 -5.59 7.08 20.55
CA ARG A 208 -7.02 7.07 20.19
C ARG A 208 -7.27 8.15 19.13
N PRO A 209 -7.05 7.86 17.83
CA PRO A 209 -7.44 8.79 16.78
C PRO A 209 -8.93 9.09 16.89
N THR A 210 -9.30 10.37 16.74
CA THR A 210 -10.72 10.78 16.69
C THR A 210 -11.21 10.92 15.24
N LYS A 211 -10.29 10.78 14.28
CA LYS A 211 -10.54 10.87 12.85
C LYS A 211 -10.09 9.57 12.15
N PRO A 212 -10.76 9.19 11.05
CA PRO A 212 -10.37 8.05 10.23
C PRO A 212 -9.18 8.39 9.32
N ASN A 213 -8.45 7.38 8.84
CA ASN A 213 -7.74 7.54 7.56
C ASN A 213 -8.78 7.54 6.44
N THR A 214 -8.54 8.27 5.35
CA THR A 214 -9.40 8.20 4.16
C THR A 214 -8.60 7.75 2.97
N MET A 215 -9.22 6.93 2.13
CA MET A 215 -8.68 6.54 0.83
C MET A 215 -9.73 6.81 -0.24
N ASP A 216 -9.38 7.65 -1.19
CA ASP A 216 -10.21 7.98 -2.33
C ASP A 216 -9.73 7.18 -3.53
N LEU A 217 -10.55 6.29 -4.06
CA LEU A 217 -10.29 5.56 -5.30
C LEU A 217 -10.73 6.43 -6.48
N CYS A 218 -9.82 6.68 -7.41
CA CYS A 218 -10.07 7.61 -8.49
C CYS A 218 -11.03 7.01 -9.52
N THR A 219 -12.02 7.80 -9.93
CA THR A 219 -13.13 7.34 -10.78
C THR A 219 -12.64 6.86 -12.13
N TRP A 220 -11.68 7.58 -12.74
CA TRP A 220 -11.09 7.16 -14.01
C TRP A 220 -10.39 5.80 -13.88
N TYR A 221 -9.67 5.56 -12.77
CA TYR A 221 -8.92 4.33 -12.53
C TYR A 221 -9.86 3.14 -12.35
N LEU A 222 -10.91 3.30 -11.55
CA LEU A 222 -11.95 2.27 -11.38
C LEU A 222 -12.64 1.91 -12.71
N ASN A 223 -12.88 2.90 -13.57
CA ASN A 223 -13.44 2.67 -14.90
C ASN A 223 -12.47 1.90 -15.82
N THR A 224 -11.17 2.22 -15.78
CA THR A 224 -10.13 1.52 -16.57
C THR A 224 -9.96 0.07 -16.11
N LEU A 225 -9.92 -0.18 -14.80
CA LEU A 225 -9.77 -1.53 -14.25
C LEU A 225 -10.92 -2.47 -14.65
N GLY A 226 -12.14 -1.94 -14.76
CA GLY A 226 -13.30 -2.69 -15.24
C GLY A 226 -13.16 -3.21 -16.68
N GLY A 227 -12.29 -2.59 -17.49
CA GLY A 227 -11.98 -3.01 -18.86
C GLY A 227 -10.76 -3.93 -18.99
N ASP A 228 -9.70 -3.68 -18.21
CA ASP A 228 -8.40 -4.34 -18.39
C ASP A 228 -8.19 -5.59 -17.50
N GLY A 229 -9.06 -5.82 -16.51
CA GLY A 229 -9.07 -7.07 -15.72
C GLY A 229 -7.97 -7.21 -14.67
N PHE A 230 -7.20 -6.16 -14.38
CA PHE A 230 -6.16 -6.16 -13.33
C PHE A 230 -6.75 -5.89 -11.94
N LEU A 231 -7.71 -6.71 -11.51
CA LEU A 231 -8.34 -6.56 -10.21
C LEU A 231 -7.62 -7.36 -9.12
N SER A 232 -7.00 -8.48 -9.52
CA SER A 232 -6.32 -9.45 -8.65
C SER A 232 -4.98 -9.90 -9.23
N ILE A 233 -4.10 -10.41 -8.36
CA ILE A 233 -2.82 -11.04 -8.70
C ILE A 233 -3.00 -12.56 -8.69
N ASP A 234 -3.88 -13.03 -9.58
CA ASP A 234 -4.13 -14.45 -9.81
C ASP A 234 -3.27 -15.00 -10.97
N ASP A 235 -3.39 -16.31 -11.21
CA ASP A 235 -2.59 -17.00 -12.23
C ASP A 235 -2.87 -16.49 -13.65
N ALA A 236 -4.08 -15.98 -13.93
CA ALA A 236 -4.42 -15.42 -15.23
C ALA A 236 -3.77 -14.05 -15.42
N THR A 237 -3.81 -13.19 -14.41
CA THR A 237 -3.11 -11.90 -14.42
C THR A 237 -1.59 -12.09 -14.52
N ILE A 238 -1.03 -13.07 -13.79
CA ILE A 238 0.39 -13.42 -13.87
C ILE A 238 0.76 -13.90 -15.28
N ALA A 239 -0.03 -14.81 -15.86
CA ALA A 239 0.19 -15.28 -17.23
C ALA A 239 0.13 -14.11 -18.23
N LYS A 240 -0.84 -13.21 -18.08
CA LYS A 240 -1.01 -12.04 -18.95
C LYS A 240 0.23 -11.13 -18.96
N VAL A 241 0.83 -10.84 -17.80
CA VAL A 241 2.04 -10.00 -17.76
C VAL A 241 3.29 -10.70 -18.29
N GLN A 242 3.25 -12.02 -18.49
CA GLN A 242 4.30 -12.81 -19.13
C GLN A 242 4.12 -12.93 -20.65
N GLU A 243 2.94 -12.58 -21.19
CA GLU A 243 2.67 -12.68 -22.64
C GLU A 243 3.54 -11.70 -23.43
N GLN A 244 4.12 -12.17 -24.53
CA GLN A 244 4.94 -11.33 -25.42
C GLN A 244 4.19 -10.09 -25.92
N ALA A 245 2.90 -10.23 -26.26
CA ALA A 245 2.05 -9.12 -26.69
C ALA A 245 1.79 -8.08 -25.59
N PHE A 246 1.88 -8.47 -24.32
CA PHE A 246 1.84 -7.53 -23.20
C PHE A 246 3.18 -6.81 -23.07
N LEU A 247 4.30 -7.56 -23.10
CA LEU A 247 5.65 -7.02 -22.99
C LEU A 247 5.98 -6.02 -24.11
N GLU A 248 5.52 -6.25 -25.33
CA GLU A 248 5.71 -5.35 -26.49
C GLU A 248 4.96 -4.02 -26.36
N LYS A 249 3.95 -3.93 -25.48
CA LYS A 249 3.20 -2.70 -25.20
C LYS A 249 3.83 -1.86 -24.09
N LEU A 250 4.77 -2.42 -23.33
CA LEU A 250 5.46 -1.67 -22.28
C LEU A 250 6.33 -0.59 -22.93
N THR A 251 6.16 0.64 -22.46
CA THR A 251 6.90 1.81 -22.95
C THR A 251 7.67 2.48 -21.82
N GLY A 252 8.76 3.16 -22.17
CA GLY A 252 9.58 3.90 -21.21
C GLY A 252 10.16 2.99 -20.11
N ASN A 253 9.92 3.36 -18.85
CA ASN A 253 10.43 2.64 -17.68
C ASN A 253 9.46 1.57 -17.13
N ASN A 254 8.26 1.42 -17.71
CA ASN A 254 7.26 0.48 -17.22
C ASN A 254 7.73 -0.97 -17.41
N LYS A 255 7.64 -1.77 -16.34
CA LYS A 255 8.00 -3.19 -16.32
C LYS A 255 6.76 -4.06 -16.15
N ALA A 256 6.90 -5.36 -16.42
CA ALA A 256 5.78 -6.31 -16.32
C ALA A 256 5.21 -6.38 -14.90
N ILE A 257 6.09 -6.38 -13.89
CA ILE A 257 5.72 -6.34 -12.48
C ILE A 257 4.90 -5.09 -12.09
N ASP A 258 5.12 -3.95 -12.76
CA ASP A 258 4.41 -2.71 -12.43
C ASP A 258 2.92 -2.82 -12.68
N ALA A 259 2.50 -3.60 -13.67
CA ALA A 259 1.08 -3.86 -13.91
C ALA A 259 0.43 -4.70 -12.80
N LEU A 260 1.19 -5.54 -12.10
CA LEU A 260 0.70 -6.28 -10.94
C LEU A 260 0.59 -5.36 -9.71
N VAL A 261 1.52 -4.41 -9.54
CA VAL A 261 1.43 -3.39 -8.48
C VAL A 261 0.33 -2.37 -8.76
N GLN A 262 0.07 -2.05 -10.03
CA GLN A 262 -1.03 -1.19 -10.47
C GLN A 262 -2.38 -1.93 -10.56
N SER A 263 -2.43 -3.22 -10.19
CA SER A 263 -3.71 -3.89 -9.96
C SER A 263 -4.44 -3.25 -8.78
N LEU A 264 -5.76 -3.42 -8.68
CA LEU A 264 -6.51 -2.84 -7.56
C LEU A 264 -5.98 -3.31 -6.20
N ALA A 265 -5.62 -4.59 -6.10
CA ALA A 265 -5.01 -5.14 -4.89
C ALA A 265 -3.60 -4.57 -4.61
N GLY A 266 -2.79 -4.38 -5.65
CA GLY A 266 -1.46 -3.75 -5.53
C GLY A 266 -1.56 -2.28 -5.10
N THR A 267 -2.49 -1.52 -5.69
CA THR A 267 -2.79 -0.14 -5.31
C THR A 267 -3.28 -0.06 -3.87
N PHE A 268 -4.19 -0.93 -3.42
CA PHE A 268 -4.52 -1.00 -2.00
C PHE A 268 -3.30 -1.30 -1.14
N GLY A 269 -2.43 -2.23 -1.56
CA GLY A 269 -1.18 -2.54 -0.88
C GLY A 269 -0.29 -1.30 -0.70
N HIS A 270 -0.15 -0.49 -1.75
CA HIS A 270 0.56 0.79 -1.73
C HIS A 270 -0.12 1.79 -0.78
N GLU A 271 -1.39 2.09 -1.02
CA GLU A 271 -2.11 3.16 -0.34
C GLU A 271 -2.29 2.89 1.16
N LEU A 272 -2.51 1.62 1.52
CA LEU A 272 -2.58 1.22 2.91
C LEU A 272 -1.29 1.56 3.67
N THR A 273 -0.14 1.61 2.99
CA THR A 273 1.15 1.94 3.61
C THR A 273 1.25 3.42 4.04
N HIS A 274 0.50 4.32 3.41
CA HIS A 274 0.41 5.73 3.80
C HIS A 274 -0.44 5.98 5.06
N THR A 275 -1.23 4.99 5.48
CA THR A 275 -2.04 5.10 6.69
C THR A 275 -1.17 5.04 7.95
N ASN A 276 -1.72 5.46 9.09
CA ASN A 276 -1.04 5.28 10.37
C ASN A 276 -0.71 3.80 10.64
N LEU A 277 -1.60 2.89 10.20
CA LEU A 277 -1.44 1.45 10.35
C LEU A 277 -0.36 0.89 9.41
N GLY A 278 -0.14 1.55 8.28
CA GLY A 278 0.88 1.17 7.30
C GLY A 278 2.27 1.73 7.57
N GLY A 279 2.42 2.52 8.63
CA GLY A 279 3.70 3.14 9.01
C GLY A 279 3.99 4.46 8.28
N LYS A 280 2.97 5.11 7.68
CA LYS A 280 3.06 6.39 6.98
C LYS A 280 4.26 6.50 6.06
N THR A 281 4.35 5.53 5.18
CA THR A 281 5.27 5.61 4.06
C THR A 281 4.99 6.87 3.25
N VAL A 282 5.99 7.35 2.55
CA VAL A 282 5.86 8.50 1.66
C VAL A 282 6.01 8.03 0.23
N ASP A 283 5.37 8.72 -0.69
CA ASP A 283 5.82 8.70 -2.07
C ASP A 283 7.08 9.55 -2.12
N ASN A 284 8.23 8.92 -2.36
CA ASN A 284 9.49 9.64 -2.42
C ASN A 284 9.86 9.91 -3.89
N PRO A 285 9.57 11.11 -4.42
CA PRO A 285 9.95 11.51 -5.76
C PRO A 285 11.39 12.06 -5.79
N ALA A 286 12.33 11.51 -5.00
CA ALA A 286 13.73 11.97 -4.97
C ALA A 286 14.33 12.09 -6.39
N THR A 287 13.77 11.36 -7.35
CA THR A 287 13.69 11.73 -8.76
C THR A 287 12.23 11.97 -9.14
N THR A 288 11.90 13.13 -9.73
CA THR A 288 10.52 13.50 -10.11
C THR A 288 9.88 12.39 -10.95
N GLY A 289 8.67 11.92 -10.59
CA GLY A 289 7.91 10.95 -11.38
C GLY A 289 8.44 9.51 -11.35
N CYS A 290 9.14 9.12 -10.29
CA CYS A 290 9.72 7.79 -10.16
C CYS A 290 8.75 6.87 -9.40
N TYR A 291 7.95 6.12 -10.15
CA TYR A 291 7.11 5.01 -9.65
C TYR A 291 7.58 3.69 -10.30
N GLY A 292 7.26 2.56 -9.66
CA GLY A 292 7.47 1.22 -10.23
C GLY A 292 8.87 0.63 -10.03
N TRP A 293 9.15 -0.46 -10.74
CA TRP A 293 10.26 -1.39 -10.50
C TRP A 293 11.63 -0.76 -10.67
N VAL A 294 11.78 0.04 -11.74
CA VAL A 294 13.01 0.79 -12.00
C VAL A 294 13.23 1.79 -10.87
N CYS A 295 12.17 2.39 -10.34
CA CYS A 295 12.29 3.37 -9.30
C CYS A 295 12.79 2.78 -7.99
N VAL A 296 12.11 1.75 -7.49
CA VAL A 296 12.49 1.11 -6.22
C VAL A 296 13.89 0.50 -6.31
N GLY A 297 14.28 0.03 -7.50
CA GLY A 297 15.61 -0.44 -7.85
C GLY A 297 16.71 0.61 -7.82
N ASN A 298 16.38 1.90 -7.87
CA ASN A 298 17.33 3.00 -7.72
C ASN A 298 17.27 3.64 -6.34
N LEU A 299 16.07 3.68 -5.74
CA LEU A 299 15.80 4.39 -4.50
C LEU A 299 16.27 3.60 -3.27
N HIS A 300 16.06 2.28 -3.26
CA HIS A 300 16.46 1.39 -2.16
C HIS A 300 15.96 1.82 -0.76
N ASP A 301 14.82 2.51 -0.71
CA ASP A 301 14.25 3.09 0.50
C ASP A 301 13.04 2.28 0.97
N VAL A 302 13.30 1.36 1.89
CA VAL A 302 12.72 1.43 3.23
C VAL A 302 11.37 2.12 3.36
N ASN A 303 11.42 3.45 3.39
CA ASN A 303 10.35 4.38 3.72
C ASN A 303 9.35 4.64 2.60
N ASN A 304 9.67 4.25 1.37
CA ASN A 304 8.86 4.52 0.20
C ASN A 304 7.67 3.55 0.09
N ALA A 305 6.47 4.08 -0.20
CA ALA A 305 5.25 3.27 -0.31
C ALA A 305 5.36 2.20 -1.40
N ASP A 306 5.85 2.62 -2.56
CA ASP A 306 6.09 1.75 -3.72
C ASP A 306 7.07 0.61 -3.40
N SER A 307 8.11 0.87 -2.59
CA SER A 307 9.05 -0.18 -2.19
C SER A 307 8.37 -1.26 -1.36
N ILE A 308 7.45 -0.89 -0.47
CA ILE A 308 6.70 -1.84 0.35
C ILE A 308 5.65 -2.58 -0.49
N ALA A 309 4.97 -1.88 -1.40
CA ALA A 309 4.00 -2.48 -2.31
C ALA A 309 4.66 -3.52 -3.23
N GLN A 310 5.78 -3.16 -3.87
CA GLN A 310 6.59 -4.06 -4.71
C GLN A 310 7.09 -5.26 -3.90
N LEU A 311 7.54 -5.05 -2.66
CA LEU A 311 7.94 -6.14 -1.77
C LEU A 311 6.77 -7.08 -1.48
N GLY A 312 5.59 -6.53 -1.20
CA GLY A 312 4.34 -7.28 -1.01
C GLY A 312 4.02 -8.18 -2.20
N VAL A 313 4.00 -7.62 -3.41
CA VAL A 313 3.70 -8.35 -4.65
C VAL A 313 4.78 -9.40 -4.94
N CYS A 314 6.06 -9.06 -4.87
CA CYS A 314 7.16 -9.98 -5.14
C CYS A 314 7.15 -11.20 -4.21
N MET A 315 6.93 -11.00 -2.91
CA MET A 315 6.86 -12.13 -1.98
C MET A 315 5.57 -12.95 -2.16
N HIS A 316 4.48 -12.32 -2.59
CA HIS A 316 3.26 -13.05 -2.95
C HIS A 316 3.47 -13.92 -4.21
N LEU A 317 4.15 -13.40 -5.23
CA LEU A 317 4.57 -14.15 -6.41
C LEU A 317 5.48 -15.33 -6.04
N PHE A 318 6.44 -15.12 -5.13
CA PHE A 318 7.30 -16.19 -4.61
C PHE A 318 6.48 -17.35 -4.04
N LYS A 319 5.47 -17.05 -3.23
CA LYS A 319 4.58 -18.07 -2.67
C LYS A 319 3.79 -18.84 -3.73
N LYS A 320 3.52 -18.21 -4.88
CA LYS A 320 2.87 -18.81 -6.05
C LYS A 320 3.85 -19.56 -6.98
N GLY A 321 5.14 -19.60 -6.67
CA GLY A 321 6.16 -20.27 -7.48
C GLY A 321 6.75 -19.41 -8.60
N PHE A 322 6.69 -18.07 -8.45
CA PHE A 322 7.25 -17.11 -9.39
C PHE A 322 8.24 -16.15 -8.71
N TRP A 323 9.13 -15.55 -9.45
CA TRP A 323 10.02 -14.50 -8.97
C TRP A 323 10.17 -13.40 -10.02
N VAL A 324 10.68 -12.24 -9.62
CA VAL A 324 10.89 -11.10 -10.51
C VAL A 324 12.39 -10.88 -10.69
N ASP A 325 12.85 -10.84 -11.94
CA ASP A 325 14.24 -10.57 -12.25
C ASP A 325 14.57 -9.06 -12.18
N ALA A 326 15.86 -8.71 -12.33
CA ALA A 326 16.30 -7.32 -12.30
C ALA A 326 15.66 -6.44 -13.39
N ASP A 327 15.25 -7.04 -14.52
CA ASP A 327 14.57 -6.34 -15.61
C ASP A 327 13.07 -6.13 -15.34
N GLY A 328 12.54 -6.68 -14.24
CA GLY A 328 11.13 -6.58 -13.86
C GLY A 328 10.24 -7.59 -14.58
N LYS A 329 10.80 -8.68 -15.11
CA LYS A 329 10.03 -9.79 -15.72
C LYS A 329 9.65 -10.81 -14.66
N VAL A 330 8.41 -11.27 -14.72
CA VAL A 330 7.91 -12.34 -13.86
C VAL A 330 8.31 -13.70 -14.45
N GLN A 331 9.04 -14.51 -13.70
CA GLN A 331 9.56 -15.82 -14.11
C GLN A 331 9.11 -16.92 -13.16
N LYS A 332 9.04 -18.16 -13.64
CA LYS A 332 8.79 -19.32 -12.79
C LYS A 332 10.07 -19.70 -12.02
N ILE A 333 9.93 -20.15 -10.77
CA ILE A 333 11.03 -20.68 -9.93
C ILE A 333 11.39 -22.10 -10.36
#